data_AF-A0A5C8BEN0-F1
#
_entry.id   AF-A0A5C8BEN0-F1
#
_cell.length_a   1.000
_cell.length_b   1.000
_cell.length_c   1.000
_cell.angle_alpha   90.00
_cell.angle_beta   90.00
_cell.angle_gamma   90.00
#
_symmetry.space_group_name_H-M   'P 1'
#
loop_
_entity.id
_entity.type
_entity.pdbx_description
1 polymer ?
#
loop_
_entity_poly.entity_id
_entity_poly.type
_entity_poly.pdbx_seq_one_letter_code
_entity_poly.pdbx_strand_id
1 'polypeptide(L)'
;MKQQLKRFFNLLHGFPFATPTKDEYAMYMAFSSALRSADLSRQVGAVITTPNGDILATGANDIPKSGGGLYRAHLNDKNGNIYDDALGRDYMRGFDSNAIEKQQLINNIYDALQSYVDGDVDEIKSAIADSKLKDITEYGRVVHAEMDALMACARGHVSSDGAILYCTTFPCHNCAKHIIAAGIKRVVYIEPYAKSKALPFHFDSVVDEEENPIETLIKDKLRKIKGNYEFITNQSEKIRFESFVGVGPNLFRQLFKMQDNSRKNKDGTIKNWRPQLIDL
;
A
#
# COMPACT_ATOMS: atom_id res chain seq x y z
N MET A 1 15.16 8.70 17.83
CA MET A 1 14.55 8.13 19.05
C MET A 1 14.20 9.16 20.14
N LYS A 2 15.13 9.72 20.94
CA LYS A 2 14.78 10.62 22.09
C LYS A 2 13.91 11.84 21.70
N GLN A 3 14.20 12.51 20.59
CA GLN A 3 13.43 13.67 20.13
C GLN A 3 12.03 13.29 19.61
N GLN A 4 11.90 12.13 18.93
CA GLN A 4 10.60 11.62 18.46
C GLN A 4 9.70 11.27 19.64
N LEU A 5 10.23 10.61 20.67
CA LEU A 5 9.50 10.32 21.90
C LEU A 5 9.03 11.61 22.58
N LYS A 6 9.92 12.60 22.73
CA LYS A 6 9.54 13.91 23.28
C LYS A 6 8.42 14.58 22.48
N ARG A 7 8.50 14.55 21.14
CA ARG A 7 7.46 15.11 20.27
C ARG A 7 6.13 14.36 20.44
N PHE A 8 6.18 13.04 20.52
CA PHE A 8 5.01 12.21 20.75
C PHE A 8 4.35 12.50 22.10
N PHE A 9 5.11 12.58 23.20
CA PHE A 9 4.58 12.99 24.51
C PHE A 9 3.98 14.40 24.46
N ASN A 10 4.63 15.35 23.80
CA ASN A 10 4.07 16.69 23.62
C ASN A 10 2.72 16.65 22.90
N LEU A 11 2.57 15.83 21.85
CA LEU A 11 1.30 15.65 21.14
C LEU A 11 0.23 15.02 22.03
N LEU A 12 0.57 13.99 22.81
CA LEU A 12 -0.33 13.39 23.81
C LEU A 12 -0.78 14.39 24.88
N HIS A 13 0.06 15.39 25.18
CA HIS A 13 -0.25 16.46 26.11
C HIS A 13 -0.82 17.73 25.42
N GLY A 14 -1.34 17.59 24.20
CA GLY A 14 -2.07 18.64 23.50
C GLY A 14 -1.20 19.84 23.09
N PHE A 15 0.11 19.65 22.89
CA PHE A 15 0.99 20.74 22.47
C PHE A 15 0.56 21.29 21.11
N PRO A 16 0.07 22.55 21.04
CA PRO A 16 -0.72 23.00 19.89
C PRO A 16 0.14 23.39 18.67
N PHE A 17 1.47 23.42 18.81
CA PHE A 17 2.38 23.88 17.74
C PHE A 17 3.15 22.74 17.07
N ALA A 18 3.03 21.51 17.56
CA ALA A 18 3.58 20.36 16.84
C ALA A 18 2.68 20.05 15.62
N THR A 19 3.23 20.22 14.43
CA THR A 19 2.57 19.85 13.18
C THR A 19 3.06 18.47 12.70
N PRO A 20 2.28 17.78 11.84
CA PRO A 20 2.70 16.51 11.25
C PRO A 20 4.00 16.66 10.44
N THR A 21 4.78 15.59 10.36
CA THR A 21 5.82 15.47 9.33
C THR A 21 5.19 15.21 7.96
N LYS A 22 6.00 15.35 6.89
CA LYS A 22 5.57 15.02 5.52
C LYS A 22 5.09 13.57 5.42
N ASP A 23 5.87 12.64 5.97
CA ASP A 23 5.55 11.22 5.96
C ASP A 23 4.27 10.91 6.75
N GLU A 24 4.08 11.54 7.93
CA GLU A 24 2.86 11.36 8.74
C GLU A 24 1.62 11.86 8.01
N TYR A 25 1.71 13.03 7.38
CA TYR A 25 0.62 13.57 6.59
C TYR A 25 0.31 12.69 5.37
N ALA A 26 1.33 12.33 4.59
CA ALA A 26 1.15 11.51 3.40
C ALA A 26 0.60 10.11 3.75
N MET A 27 1.06 9.50 4.84
CA MET A 27 0.57 8.21 5.30
C MET A 27 -0.86 8.29 5.84
N TYR A 28 -1.23 9.37 6.54
CA TYR A 28 -2.62 9.63 6.90
C TYR A 28 -3.52 9.77 5.67
N MET A 29 -3.03 10.45 4.62
CA MET A 29 -3.76 10.58 3.37
C MET A 29 -3.90 9.25 2.63
N ALA A 30 -2.89 8.37 2.68
CA ALA A 30 -2.97 7.00 2.17
C ALA A 30 -4.03 6.20 2.93
N PHE A 31 -4.02 6.25 4.27
CA PHE A 31 -5.04 5.62 5.10
C PHE A 31 -6.45 6.16 4.80
N SER A 32 -6.60 7.48 4.69
CA SER A 32 -7.87 8.10 4.33
C SER A 32 -8.35 7.71 2.93
N SER A 33 -7.43 7.50 1.97
CA SER A 33 -7.77 7.04 0.62
C SER A 33 -8.27 5.59 0.64
N ALA A 34 -7.71 4.73 1.49
CA ALA A 34 -8.12 3.33 1.66
C ALA A 34 -9.62 3.20 1.98
N LEU A 35 -10.19 4.14 2.74
CA LEU A 35 -11.60 4.14 3.14
C LEU A 35 -12.59 4.20 1.97
N ARG A 36 -12.13 4.52 0.74
CA ARG A 36 -12.97 4.50 -0.47
C ARG A 36 -13.18 3.10 -1.04
N SER A 37 -12.34 2.14 -0.64
CA SER A 37 -12.36 0.76 -1.12
C SER A 37 -13.57 -0.01 -0.57
N ALA A 38 -14.24 -0.76 -1.45
CA ALA A 38 -15.13 -1.86 -1.04
C ALA A 38 -14.64 -3.23 -1.52
N ASP A 39 -13.31 -3.40 -1.57
CA ASP A 39 -12.70 -4.72 -1.78
C ASP A 39 -13.18 -5.71 -0.72
N LEU A 40 -13.46 -6.95 -1.15
CA LEU A 40 -14.04 -7.99 -0.28
C LEU A 40 -13.07 -8.53 0.77
N SER A 41 -11.76 -8.32 0.61
CA SER A 41 -10.73 -8.84 1.51
C SER A 41 -10.22 -7.79 2.49
N ARG A 42 -9.84 -6.60 2.01
CA ARG A 42 -9.26 -5.53 2.86
C ARG A 42 -9.22 -4.18 2.15
N GLN A 43 -9.15 -3.12 2.94
CA GLN A 43 -8.93 -1.76 2.44
C GLN A 43 -7.43 -1.42 2.45
N VAL A 44 -6.90 -1.05 1.29
CA VAL A 44 -5.52 -0.62 1.06
C VAL A 44 -5.55 0.74 0.38
N GLY A 45 -4.72 1.65 0.84
CA GLY A 45 -4.62 2.98 0.28
C GLY A 45 -3.18 3.35 -0.04
N ALA A 46 -3.01 4.16 -1.08
CA ALA A 46 -1.72 4.67 -1.49
C ALA A 46 -1.78 6.18 -1.81
N VAL A 47 -0.67 6.87 -1.64
CA VAL A 47 -0.47 8.27 -1.99
C VAL A 47 0.89 8.42 -2.64
N ILE A 48 0.97 9.20 -3.72
CA ILE A 48 2.23 9.60 -4.33
C ILE A 48 2.44 11.08 -4.05
N THR A 49 3.64 11.45 -3.60
CA THR A 49 4.01 12.84 -3.34
C THR A 49 5.28 13.24 -4.08
N THR A 50 5.45 14.55 -4.28
CA THR A 50 6.77 15.13 -4.57
C THR A 50 7.73 14.86 -3.41
N PRO A 51 9.06 14.99 -3.61
CA PRO A 51 10.03 15.02 -2.51
C PRO A 51 9.76 16.13 -1.47
N ASN A 52 9.05 17.19 -1.89
CA ASN A 52 8.67 18.30 -1.02
C ASN A 52 7.45 17.99 -0.15
N GLY A 53 6.69 16.94 -0.45
CA GLY A 53 5.51 16.50 0.30
C GLY A 53 4.17 16.89 -0.32
N ASP A 54 4.17 17.46 -1.53
CA ASP A 54 2.94 17.80 -2.25
C ASP A 54 2.33 16.53 -2.83
N ILE A 55 1.03 16.33 -2.65
CA ILE A 55 0.32 15.15 -3.16
C ILE A 55 0.16 15.27 -4.67
N LEU A 56 0.65 14.28 -5.39
CA LEU A 56 0.50 14.13 -6.84
C LEU A 56 -0.74 13.28 -7.16
N ALA A 57 -0.93 12.19 -6.43
CA ALA A 57 -2.03 11.27 -6.64
C ALA A 57 -2.41 10.50 -5.37
N THR A 58 -3.65 10.01 -5.35
CA THR A 58 -4.17 9.10 -4.33
C THR A 58 -4.71 7.85 -5.03
N GLY A 59 -4.60 6.70 -4.37
CA GLY A 59 -5.06 5.41 -4.87
C GLY A 59 -5.72 4.60 -3.77
N ALA A 60 -6.63 3.70 -4.15
CA ALA A 60 -7.24 2.73 -3.27
C ALA A 60 -7.41 1.42 -4.05
N ASN A 61 -7.36 0.27 -3.38
CA ASN A 61 -7.65 -0.99 -4.04
C ASN A 61 -9.16 -1.10 -4.30
N ASP A 62 -9.59 -1.13 -5.56
CA ASP A 62 -11.00 -1.33 -5.90
C ASP A 62 -11.12 -1.75 -7.38
N ILE A 63 -12.34 -1.89 -7.86
CA ILE A 63 -12.64 -2.31 -9.22
C ILE A 63 -12.45 -1.15 -10.20
N PRO A 64 -11.64 -1.32 -11.26
CA PRO A 64 -11.48 -0.32 -12.30
C PRO A 64 -12.76 -0.17 -13.13
N LYS A 65 -13.04 1.05 -13.59
CA LYS A 65 -14.18 1.39 -14.43
C LYS A 65 -13.74 1.70 -15.86
N SER A 66 -14.59 1.37 -16.84
CA SER A 66 -14.38 1.79 -18.23
C SER A 66 -14.28 3.32 -18.33
N GLY A 67 -13.35 3.82 -19.13
CA GLY A 67 -12.99 5.24 -19.18
C GLY A 67 -11.98 5.68 -18.11
N GLY A 68 -11.58 4.79 -17.21
CA GLY A 68 -10.55 5.02 -16.20
C GLY A 68 -11.11 5.32 -14.81
N GLY A 69 -10.22 5.26 -13.80
CA GLY A 69 -10.60 5.37 -12.40
C GLY A 69 -11.27 4.11 -11.86
N LEU A 70 -11.91 4.26 -10.69
CA LEU A 70 -12.55 3.18 -9.95
C LEU A 70 -14.05 3.39 -9.87
N TYR A 71 -14.81 2.31 -9.69
CA TYR A 71 -16.23 2.41 -9.33
C TYR A 71 -16.40 3.15 -7.99
N ARG A 72 -17.47 3.94 -7.87
CA ARG A 72 -17.82 4.74 -6.68
C ARG A 72 -19.34 4.83 -6.55
N ALA A 73 -19.78 5.10 -5.33
CA ALA A 73 -21.17 5.46 -5.08
C ALA A 73 -21.51 6.78 -5.77
N HIS A 74 -22.73 6.86 -6.29
CA HIS A 74 -23.29 8.01 -7.01
C HIS A 74 -24.41 8.63 -6.19
N LEU A 75 -24.50 9.96 -6.21
CA LEU A 75 -25.65 10.70 -5.71
C LEU A 75 -26.60 10.96 -6.88
N ASN A 76 -27.88 10.61 -6.72
CA ASN A 76 -28.91 11.00 -7.66
C ASN A 76 -29.43 12.39 -7.29
N ASP A 77 -29.05 13.41 -8.06
CA ASP A 77 -29.40 14.81 -7.79
C ASP A 77 -30.91 15.10 -7.77
N LYS A 78 -31.74 14.23 -8.37
CA LYS A 78 -33.20 14.44 -8.45
C LYS A 78 -33.94 13.97 -7.20
N ASN A 79 -33.47 12.92 -6.54
CA ASN A 79 -34.16 12.30 -5.40
C ASN A 79 -33.29 12.13 -4.16
N GLY A 80 -32.00 12.46 -4.22
CA GLY A 80 -31.06 12.38 -3.10
C GLY A 80 -30.57 10.96 -2.79
N ASN A 81 -30.97 9.94 -3.55
CA ASN A 81 -30.57 8.56 -3.29
C ASN A 81 -29.10 8.32 -3.65
N ILE A 82 -28.39 7.58 -2.79
CA ILE A 82 -27.04 7.09 -3.05
C ILE A 82 -27.13 5.66 -3.58
N TYR A 83 -26.42 5.36 -4.66
CA TYR A 83 -26.43 4.03 -5.29
C TYR A 83 -25.09 3.68 -5.95
N ASP A 84 -24.84 2.39 -6.15
CA ASP A 84 -23.68 1.89 -6.88
C ASP A 84 -24.08 1.33 -8.24
N ASP A 85 -23.13 1.32 -9.18
CA ASP A 85 -23.32 0.70 -10.50
C ASP A 85 -23.63 -0.80 -10.34
N ALA A 86 -24.74 -1.25 -10.92
CA ALA A 86 -25.10 -2.67 -10.94
C ALA A 86 -23.97 -3.50 -11.59
N LEU A 87 -23.56 -4.59 -10.93
CA LEU A 87 -22.43 -5.44 -11.33
C LEU A 87 -21.07 -4.70 -11.46
N GLY A 88 -20.96 -3.48 -10.94
CA GLY A 88 -19.73 -2.70 -10.93
C GLY A 88 -18.69 -3.33 -10.01
N ARG A 89 -18.84 -3.09 -8.71
CA ARG A 89 -17.99 -3.69 -7.67
C ARG A 89 -18.36 -5.16 -7.40
N ASP A 90 -17.44 -5.93 -6.84
CA ASP A 90 -17.63 -7.38 -6.64
C ASP A 90 -18.76 -7.70 -5.65
N TYR A 91 -18.97 -6.89 -4.61
CA TYR A 91 -20.12 -7.08 -3.71
C TYR A 91 -21.47 -6.90 -4.43
N MET A 92 -21.52 -6.09 -5.51
CA MET A 92 -22.73 -5.96 -6.35
C MET A 92 -22.92 -7.15 -7.30
N ARG A 93 -21.89 -7.98 -7.49
CA ARG A 93 -21.96 -9.26 -8.21
C ARG A 93 -22.23 -10.44 -7.29
N GLY A 94 -21.88 -10.32 -6.01
CA GLY A 94 -22.07 -11.34 -4.99
C GLY A 94 -20.96 -12.39 -4.92
N PHE A 95 -19.83 -12.21 -5.60
CA PHE A 95 -18.73 -13.16 -5.59
C PHE A 95 -17.36 -12.52 -5.86
N ASP A 96 -16.30 -13.21 -5.42
CA ASP A 96 -14.89 -12.91 -5.77
C ASP A 96 -14.44 -13.81 -6.93
N SER A 97 -14.05 -13.21 -8.05
CA SER A 97 -13.60 -13.95 -9.23
C SER A 97 -12.32 -14.75 -8.96
N ASN A 98 -11.43 -14.26 -8.10
CA ASN A 98 -10.19 -14.95 -7.78
C ASN A 98 -10.45 -16.22 -6.96
N ALA A 99 -11.39 -16.17 -6.02
CA ALA A 99 -11.80 -17.34 -5.25
C ALA A 99 -12.44 -18.42 -6.15
N ILE A 100 -13.31 -18.02 -7.08
CA ILE A 100 -13.93 -18.96 -8.04
C ILE A 100 -12.86 -19.61 -8.92
N GLU A 101 -11.96 -18.81 -9.50
CA GLU A 101 -10.95 -19.33 -10.42
C GLU A 101 -9.97 -20.28 -9.73
N LYS A 102 -9.58 -19.99 -8.47
CA LYS A 102 -8.77 -20.92 -7.67
C LYS A 102 -9.46 -22.27 -7.49
N GLN A 103 -10.76 -22.26 -7.21
CA GLN A 103 -11.51 -23.51 -7.07
C GLN A 103 -11.55 -24.30 -8.38
N GLN A 104 -11.71 -23.61 -9.51
CA GLN A 104 -11.65 -24.23 -10.83
C GLN A 104 -10.25 -24.81 -11.11
N LEU A 105 -9.18 -24.10 -10.78
CA LEU A 105 -7.81 -24.61 -10.91
C LEU A 105 -7.58 -25.87 -10.06
N ILE A 106 -8.05 -25.88 -8.81
CA ILE A 106 -7.95 -27.06 -7.93
C ILE A 106 -8.68 -28.24 -8.57
N ASN A 107 -9.90 -28.03 -9.07
CA ASN A 107 -10.67 -29.08 -9.76
C ASN A 107 -9.95 -29.56 -11.02
N ASN A 108 -9.46 -28.66 -11.86
CA ASN A 108 -8.75 -29.01 -13.10
C ASN A 108 -7.46 -29.81 -12.83
N ILE A 109 -6.70 -29.45 -11.79
CA ILE A 109 -5.51 -30.19 -11.38
C ILE A 109 -5.89 -31.59 -10.89
N TYR A 110 -6.93 -31.70 -10.07
CA TYR A 110 -7.45 -32.99 -9.62
C TYR A 110 -7.87 -33.85 -10.82
N ASP A 111 -8.69 -33.31 -11.73
CA ASP A 111 -9.20 -34.05 -12.89
C ASP A 111 -8.07 -34.55 -13.81
N ALA A 112 -6.97 -33.81 -13.92
CA ALA A 112 -5.78 -34.19 -14.67
C ALA A 112 -4.95 -35.29 -13.98
N LEU A 113 -5.04 -35.39 -12.66
CA LEU A 113 -4.25 -36.34 -11.86
C LEU A 113 -5.06 -37.54 -11.38
N GLN A 114 -6.39 -37.52 -11.44
CA GLN A 114 -7.27 -38.50 -10.81
C GLN A 114 -6.98 -39.96 -11.21
N SER A 115 -6.47 -40.21 -12.43
CA SER A 115 -6.10 -41.58 -12.88
C SER A 115 -4.76 -42.06 -12.34
N TYR A 116 -3.98 -41.18 -11.71
CA TYR A 116 -2.63 -41.42 -11.20
C TYR A 116 -2.55 -41.37 -9.68
N VAL A 117 -3.63 -40.95 -9.00
CA VAL A 117 -3.67 -40.81 -7.55
C VAL A 117 -4.86 -41.58 -6.99
N ASP A 118 -4.58 -42.44 -6.02
CA ASP A 118 -5.60 -43.09 -5.21
C ASP A 118 -5.80 -42.28 -3.92
N GLY A 119 -7.04 -42.10 -3.49
CA GLY A 119 -7.35 -41.39 -2.25
C GLY A 119 -8.71 -40.73 -2.27
N ASP A 120 -9.10 -40.17 -1.13
CA ASP A 120 -10.34 -39.40 -1.02
C ASP A 120 -10.22 -38.08 -1.81
N VAL A 121 -11.28 -37.75 -2.56
CA VAL A 121 -11.31 -36.59 -3.45
C VAL A 121 -11.17 -35.29 -2.68
N ASP A 122 -11.83 -35.18 -1.54
CA ASP A 122 -11.84 -33.96 -0.73
C ASP A 122 -10.49 -33.78 -0.03
N GLU A 123 -9.87 -34.87 0.44
CA GLU A 123 -8.51 -34.84 0.99
C GLU A 123 -7.48 -34.38 -0.05
N ILE A 124 -7.52 -34.93 -1.27
CA ILE A 124 -6.59 -34.55 -2.35
C ILE A 124 -6.80 -33.08 -2.73
N LYS A 125 -8.05 -32.64 -2.91
CA LYS A 125 -8.36 -31.23 -3.22
C LYS A 125 -7.91 -30.30 -2.10
N SER A 126 -8.07 -30.71 -0.83
CA SER A 126 -7.57 -29.94 0.31
C SER A 126 -6.04 -29.82 0.27
N ALA A 127 -5.32 -30.92 -0.02
CA ALA A 127 -3.87 -30.89 -0.14
C ALA A 127 -3.39 -29.96 -1.27
N ILE A 128 -4.09 -29.94 -2.41
CA ILE A 128 -3.81 -28.99 -3.50
C ILE A 128 -4.10 -27.56 -3.03
N ALA A 129 -5.21 -27.33 -2.33
CA ALA A 129 -5.60 -26.03 -1.81
C ALA A 129 -4.63 -25.48 -0.74
N ASP A 130 -4.01 -26.35 0.05
CA ASP A 130 -3.03 -25.98 1.07
C ASP A 130 -1.62 -25.71 0.49
N SER A 131 -1.43 -25.98 -0.80
CA SER A 131 -0.22 -25.60 -1.53
C SER A 131 -0.16 -24.08 -1.80
N LYS A 132 0.93 -23.63 -2.42
CA LYS A 132 1.09 -22.23 -2.86
C LYS A 132 0.09 -21.79 -3.94
N LEU A 133 -0.72 -22.71 -4.51
CA LEU A 133 -1.77 -22.37 -5.47
C LEU A 133 -2.76 -21.36 -4.90
N LYS A 134 -3.08 -21.44 -3.61
CA LYS A 134 -4.01 -20.53 -2.94
C LYS A 134 -3.46 -19.11 -2.75
N ASP A 135 -2.16 -18.90 -2.98
CA ASP A 135 -1.53 -17.57 -2.92
C ASP A 135 -1.73 -16.73 -4.19
N ILE A 136 -2.23 -17.32 -5.28
CA ILE A 136 -2.52 -16.63 -6.55
C ILE A 136 -3.51 -15.48 -6.33
N THR A 137 -3.30 -14.33 -6.97
CA THR A 137 -4.21 -13.18 -6.87
C THR A 137 -4.60 -12.60 -8.23
N GLU A 138 -4.05 -13.16 -9.31
CA GLU A 138 -4.09 -12.64 -10.67
C GLU A 138 -5.49 -12.64 -11.31
N TYR A 139 -6.41 -13.45 -10.79
CA TYR A 139 -7.77 -13.56 -11.31
C TYR A 139 -8.76 -12.61 -10.61
N GLY A 140 -8.28 -11.80 -9.66
CA GLY A 140 -9.05 -10.73 -9.05
C GLY A 140 -9.29 -9.58 -10.02
N ARG A 141 -10.46 -8.96 -9.96
CA ARG A 141 -10.78 -7.76 -10.76
C ARG A 141 -10.17 -6.48 -10.18
N VAL A 142 -9.76 -6.52 -8.93
CA VAL A 142 -9.30 -5.38 -8.13
C VAL A 142 -7.96 -4.90 -8.66
N VAL A 143 -7.86 -3.60 -8.96
CA VAL A 143 -6.57 -2.96 -9.13
C VAL A 143 -6.03 -2.59 -7.74
N HIS A 144 -4.74 -2.78 -7.51
CA HIS A 144 -4.10 -2.47 -6.23
C HIS A 144 -3.99 -0.94 -6.02
N ALA A 145 -3.90 -0.51 -4.77
CA ALA A 145 -3.88 0.92 -4.42
C ALA A 145 -2.69 1.66 -5.04
N GLU A 146 -1.52 1.03 -5.04
CA GLU A 146 -0.29 1.55 -5.65
C GLU A 146 -0.46 1.75 -7.15
N MET A 147 -1.12 0.79 -7.81
CA MET A 147 -1.37 0.84 -9.24
C MET A 147 -2.42 1.90 -9.58
N ASP A 148 -3.50 2.03 -8.81
CA ASP A 148 -4.45 3.13 -9.01
C ASP A 148 -3.80 4.50 -8.81
N ALA A 149 -2.89 4.65 -7.82
CA ALA A 149 -2.16 5.91 -7.62
C ALA A 149 -1.25 6.24 -8.82
N LEU A 150 -0.49 5.27 -9.35
CA LEU A 150 0.32 5.47 -10.57
C LEU A 150 -0.55 5.78 -11.80
N MET A 151 -1.67 5.06 -11.96
CA MET A 151 -2.62 5.32 -13.05
C MET A 151 -3.30 6.69 -12.88
N ALA A 152 -3.53 7.15 -11.66
CA ALA A 152 -4.05 8.49 -11.40
C ALA A 152 -3.05 9.58 -11.82
N CYS A 153 -1.75 9.41 -11.56
CA CYS A 153 -0.71 10.27 -12.12
C CYS A 153 -0.78 10.30 -13.67
N ALA A 154 -0.86 9.14 -14.32
CA ALA A 154 -0.93 9.05 -15.77
C ALA A 154 -2.19 9.73 -16.35
N ARG A 155 -3.37 9.47 -15.77
CA ARG A 155 -4.64 10.11 -16.14
C ARG A 155 -4.63 11.62 -15.90
N GLY A 156 -3.93 12.07 -14.86
CA GLY A 156 -3.80 13.48 -14.50
C GLY A 156 -2.68 14.22 -15.23
N HIS A 157 -1.91 13.54 -16.09
CA HIS A 157 -0.73 14.09 -16.76
C HIS A 157 0.34 14.64 -15.81
N VAL A 158 0.53 13.96 -14.67
CA VAL A 158 1.53 14.29 -13.66
C VAL A 158 2.61 13.22 -13.65
N SER A 159 3.89 13.62 -13.67
CA SER A 159 5.00 12.68 -13.61
C SER A 159 5.14 12.08 -12.20
N SER A 160 5.30 10.76 -12.12
CA SER A 160 5.71 10.05 -10.90
C SER A 160 7.23 9.88 -10.79
N ASP A 161 7.99 10.28 -11.80
CA ASP A 161 9.45 10.15 -11.77
C ASP A 161 10.05 11.02 -10.66
N GLY A 162 10.94 10.45 -9.86
CA GLY A 162 11.51 11.11 -8.70
C GLY A 162 10.60 11.18 -7.47
N ALA A 163 9.36 10.69 -7.55
CA ALA A 163 8.37 10.82 -6.48
C ALA A 163 8.55 9.80 -5.35
N ILE A 164 7.76 9.98 -4.28
CA ILE A 164 7.69 9.09 -3.11
C ILE A 164 6.30 8.47 -3.06
N LEU A 165 6.20 7.16 -2.87
CA LEU A 165 4.94 6.44 -2.70
C LEU A 165 4.77 6.02 -1.24
N TYR A 166 3.60 6.30 -0.66
CA TYR A 166 3.19 5.87 0.66
C TYR A 166 2.06 4.87 0.50
N CYS A 167 2.12 3.72 1.16
CA CYS A 167 1.07 2.70 1.10
C CYS A 167 0.74 2.17 2.50
N THR A 168 -0.52 1.85 2.77
CA THR A 168 -0.89 1.24 4.05
C THR A 168 -0.31 -0.16 4.23
N THR A 169 -0.03 -0.86 3.12
CA THR A 169 0.50 -2.23 3.11
C THR A 169 1.70 -2.34 2.18
N PHE A 170 2.69 -3.16 2.53
CA PHE A 170 3.87 -3.40 1.72
C PHE A 170 3.49 -3.88 0.29
N PRO A 171 4.08 -3.30 -0.77
CA PRO A 171 3.67 -3.63 -2.13
C PRO A 171 3.90 -5.08 -2.54
N CYS A 172 2.96 -5.64 -3.29
CA CYS A 172 3.15 -6.96 -3.88
C CYS A 172 4.21 -6.93 -5.00
N HIS A 173 4.72 -8.10 -5.40
CA HIS A 173 5.72 -8.19 -6.47
C HIS A 173 5.21 -7.69 -7.83
N ASN A 174 3.91 -7.84 -8.10
CA ASN A 174 3.29 -7.28 -9.31
C ASN A 174 3.20 -5.75 -9.28
N CYS A 175 3.07 -5.13 -8.11
CA CYS A 175 3.12 -3.68 -7.96
C CYS A 175 4.56 -3.17 -8.04
N ALA A 176 5.51 -3.86 -7.40
CA ALA A 176 6.91 -3.45 -7.32
C ALA A 176 7.54 -3.19 -8.70
N LYS A 177 7.36 -4.09 -9.68
CA LYS A 177 7.88 -3.89 -11.04
C LYS A 177 7.39 -2.59 -11.70
N HIS A 178 6.15 -2.18 -11.43
CA HIS A 178 5.57 -0.95 -11.97
C HIS A 178 6.03 0.28 -11.18
N ILE A 179 6.15 0.17 -9.86
CA ILE A 179 6.76 1.22 -9.02
C ILE A 179 8.18 1.54 -9.51
N ILE A 180 8.97 0.50 -9.80
CA ILE A 180 10.32 0.64 -10.35
C ILE A 180 10.29 1.33 -11.71
N ALA A 181 9.50 0.80 -12.65
CA ALA A 181 9.41 1.34 -14.00
C ALA A 181 8.87 2.78 -14.05
N ALA A 182 8.07 3.18 -13.06
CA ALA A 182 7.49 4.52 -12.97
C ALA A 182 8.43 5.60 -12.41
N GLY A 183 9.67 5.24 -12.02
CA GLY A 183 10.67 6.18 -11.53
C GLY A 183 10.50 6.62 -10.07
N ILE A 184 9.65 5.93 -9.29
CA ILE A 184 9.52 6.17 -7.84
C ILE A 184 10.89 5.96 -7.17
N LYS A 185 11.28 6.84 -6.23
CA LYS A 185 12.59 6.76 -5.57
C LYS A 185 12.53 6.26 -4.13
N ARG A 186 11.36 6.30 -3.50
CA ARG A 186 11.15 5.85 -2.12
C ARG A 186 9.73 5.35 -1.95
N VAL A 187 9.58 4.25 -1.23
CA VAL A 187 8.32 3.64 -0.83
C VAL A 187 8.28 3.53 0.68
N VAL A 188 7.23 4.07 1.30
CA VAL A 188 7.02 4.02 2.75
C VAL A 188 5.76 3.20 3.03
N TYR A 189 5.82 2.19 3.89
CA TYR A 189 4.68 1.31 4.19
C TYR A 189 4.46 1.08 5.69
N ILE A 190 3.22 0.79 6.10
CA ILE A 190 2.92 0.44 7.51
C ILE A 190 2.98 -1.07 7.70
N GLU A 191 2.09 -1.81 7.05
CA GLU A 191 1.92 -3.22 7.32
C GLU A 191 2.87 -4.06 6.47
N PRO A 192 3.66 -4.97 7.06
CA PRO A 192 4.50 -5.88 6.28
C PRO A 192 3.62 -6.83 5.47
N TYR A 193 4.12 -7.25 4.30
CA TYR A 193 3.46 -8.25 3.46
C TYR A 193 4.42 -9.40 3.20
N ALA A 194 4.52 -10.32 4.17
CA ALA A 194 5.50 -11.41 4.20
C ALA A 194 5.50 -12.33 2.97
N LYS A 195 4.38 -12.39 2.23
CA LYS A 195 4.26 -13.19 1.00
C LYS A 195 4.85 -12.50 -0.24
N SER A 196 5.12 -11.20 -0.17
CA SER A 196 5.63 -10.45 -1.31
C SER A 196 6.98 -11.00 -1.77
N LYS A 197 7.15 -11.08 -3.08
CA LYS A 197 8.41 -11.43 -3.74
C LYS A 197 9.13 -10.21 -4.33
N ALA A 198 8.71 -9.01 -3.96
CA ALA A 198 9.30 -7.76 -4.46
C ALA A 198 10.82 -7.72 -4.25
N LEU A 199 11.30 -7.92 -3.00
CA LEU A 199 12.74 -7.89 -2.71
C LEU A 199 13.52 -9.04 -3.36
N PRO A 200 13.06 -10.32 -3.30
CA PRO A 200 13.71 -11.40 -4.03
C PRO A 200 13.79 -11.21 -5.55
N PHE A 201 12.75 -10.66 -6.18
CA PHE A 201 12.68 -10.54 -7.64
C PHE A 201 13.34 -9.28 -8.18
N HIS A 202 13.47 -8.25 -7.35
CA HIS A 202 14.01 -6.94 -7.74
C HIS A 202 15.16 -6.48 -6.84
N PHE A 203 15.98 -7.41 -6.35
CA PHE A 203 17.12 -7.09 -5.47
C PHE A 203 18.16 -6.16 -6.13
N ASP A 204 18.19 -6.13 -7.46
CA ASP A 204 19.00 -5.23 -8.28
C ASP A 204 18.51 -3.78 -8.22
N SER A 205 17.20 -3.59 -8.02
CA SER A 205 16.53 -2.29 -8.14
C SER A 205 15.96 -1.77 -6.82
N VAL A 206 15.75 -2.63 -5.83
CA VAL A 206 15.11 -2.33 -4.54
C VAL A 206 16.04 -2.71 -3.40
N VAL A 207 16.09 -1.85 -2.38
CA VAL A 207 16.70 -2.14 -1.08
C VAL A 207 15.65 -1.99 0.02
N ASP A 208 15.79 -2.83 1.04
CA ASP A 208 15.05 -2.74 2.29
C ASP A 208 15.99 -2.27 3.42
N GLU A 209 15.45 -1.92 4.58
CA GLU A 209 16.22 -1.57 5.79
C GLU A 209 17.10 -2.74 6.28
N GLU A 210 16.77 -3.97 5.89
CA GLU A 210 17.52 -5.20 6.20
C GLU A 210 18.28 -5.72 4.97
N GLU A 211 19.54 -6.19 5.15
CA GLU A 211 20.31 -6.80 4.07
C GLU A 211 19.58 -8.02 3.49
N ASN A 212 19.32 -8.00 2.19
CA ASN A 212 18.63 -9.09 1.50
C ASN A 212 19.54 -10.33 1.40
N PRO A 213 19.25 -11.45 2.08
CA PRO A 213 20.11 -12.64 2.06
C PRO A 213 20.26 -13.25 0.66
N ILE A 214 19.26 -13.03 -0.20
CA ILE A 214 19.27 -13.48 -1.60
C ILE A 214 20.27 -12.67 -2.41
N GLU A 215 20.40 -11.37 -2.16
CA GLU A 215 21.40 -10.52 -2.83
C GLU A 215 22.82 -11.02 -2.50
N THR A 216 23.08 -11.37 -1.23
CA THR A 216 24.35 -11.96 -0.81
C THR A 216 24.61 -13.30 -1.50
N LEU A 217 23.61 -14.19 -1.53
CA LEU A 217 23.72 -15.49 -2.19
C LEU A 217 23.97 -15.38 -3.70
N ILE A 218 23.32 -14.43 -4.38
CA ILE A 218 23.48 -14.18 -5.81
C ILE A 218 24.86 -13.57 -6.09
N LYS A 219 25.31 -12.59 -5.31
CA LYS A 219 26.66 -12.03 -5.39
C LYS A 219 27.72 -13.11 -5.25
N ASP A 220 27.55 -14.04 -4.32
CA ASP A 220 28.47 -15.14 -4.10
C ASP A 220 28.46 -16.18 -5.24
N LYS A 221 27.30 -16.48 -5.82
CA LYS A 221 27.20 -17.35 -7.01
C LYS A 221 27.85 -16.69 -8.23
N LEU A 222 27.59 -15.41 -8.47
CA LEU A 222 28.15 -14.67 -9.61
C LEU A 222 29.67 -14.49 -9.50
N ARG A 223 30.21 -14.23 -8.29
CA ARG A 223 31.67 -14.21 -8.03
C ARG A 223 32.36 -15.55 -8.38
N LYS A 224 31.65 -16.68 -8.25
CA LYS A 224 32.16 -18.02 -8.58
C LYS A 224 32.10 -18.32 -10.09
N ILE A 225 31.20 -17.68 -10.83
CA ILE A 225 31.08 -17.76 -12.29
C ILE A 225 32.03 -16.72 -12.89
N LYS A 226 33.33 -17.05 -12.97
CA LYS A 226 34.38 -16.15 -13.50
C LYS A 226 33.96 -15.46 -14.81
N GLY A 227 33.87 -14.14 -14.80
CA GLY A 227 33.66 -13.27 -15.96
C GLY A 227 33.49 -11.81 -15.50
N ASN A 228 33.93 -10.85 -16.32
CA ASN A 228 33.90 -9.41 -16.06
C ASN A 228 32.45 -8.87 -15.91
N TYR A 229 31.81 -9.14 -14.79
CA TYR A 229 30.59 -8.46 -14.39
C TYR A 229 30.97 -7.37 -13.40
N GLU A 230 30.99 -6.12 -13.87
CA GLU A 230 30.93 -4.99 -12.96
C GLU A 230 29.50 -4.91 -12.42
N PHE A 231 29.36 -4.93 -11.09
CA PHE A 231 28.09 -4.57 -10.45
C PHE A 231 27.87 -3.06 -10.65
N ILE A 232 27.39 -2.67 -11.83
CA ILE A 232 26.92 -1.30 -12.10
C ILE A 232 25.53 -1.16 -11.49
N THR A 233 25.42 -1.31 -10.17
CA THR A 233 24.25 -0.86 -9.43
C THR A 233 24.79 0.04 -8.35
N ASN A 234 24.83 1.34 -8.63
CA ASN A 234 25.14 2.32 -7.62
C ASN A 234 24.04 2.22 -6.56
N GLN A 235 24.38 1.91 -5.31
CA GLN A 235 23.38 1.77 -4.23
C GLN A 235 22.49 3.02 -4.09
N SER A 236 22.99 4.19 -4.50
CA SER A 236 22.25 5.44 -4.52
C SER A 236 21.10 5.49 -5.54
N GLU A 237 21.08 4.61 -6.54
CA GLU A 237 20.05 4.56 -7.59
C GLU A 237 18.90 3.60 -7.28
N LYS A 238 19.11 2.68 -6.33
CA LYS A 238 18.08 1.72 -5.90
C LYS A 238 16.95 2.42 -5.14
N ILE A 239 15.74 1.91 -5.30
CA ILE A 239 14.54 2.39 -4.62
C ILE A 239 14.55 1.85 -3.20
N ARG A 240 14.34 2.74 -2.22
CA ARG A 240 14.21 2.33 -0.82
C ARG A 240 12.77 1.97 -0.51
N PHE A 241 12.55 0.74 -0.06
CA PHE A 241 11.31 0.34 0.60
C PHE A 241 11.61 0.38 2.09
N GLU A 242 10.83 1.14 2.85
CA GLU A 242 11.10 1.36 4.26
C GLU A 242 9.82 1.40 5.09
N SER A 243 9.95 0.96 6.34
CA SER A 243 8.85 0.97 7.29
C SER A 243 8.48 2.39 7.71
N PHE A 244 7.20 2.65 7.89
CA PHE A 244 6.72 3.95 8.33
C PHE A 244 7.11 4.21 9.79
N VAL A 245 7.77 5.34 10.03
CA VAL A 245 8.14 5.80 11.37
C VAL A 245 7.51 7.16 11.67
N GLY A 246 6.54 7.17 12.56
CA GLY A 246 5.85 8.39 12.98
C GLY A 246 4.59 8.12 13.79
N VAL A 247 3.78 9.15 13.97
CA VAL A 247 2.41 9.04 14.48
C VAL A 247 1.58 8.24 13.49
N GLY A 248 1.09 7.08 13.92
CA GLY A 248 0.25 6.22 13.10
C GLY A 248 -1.04 6.93 12.64
N PRO A 249 -1.57 6.59 11.45
CA PRO A 249 -2.69 7.29 10.85
C PRO A 249 -3.97 7.24 11.69
N ASN A 250 -4.16 6.19 12.50
CA ASN A 250 -5.30 6.05 13.41
C ASN A 250 -5.37 7.15 14.48
N LEU A 251 -4.22 7.64 14.95
CA LEU A 251 -4.14 8.70 15.96
C LEU A 251 -3.97 10.09 15.35
N PHE A 252 -3.77 10.19 14.04
CA PHE A 252 -3.40 11.43 13.35
C PHE A 252 -4.40 12.56 13.63
N ARG A 253 -5.70 12.29 13.43
CA ARG A 253 -6.75 13.30 13.63
C ARG A 253 -6.82 13.75 15.09
N GLN A 254 -6.67 12.83 16.04
CA GLN A 254 -6.75 13.16 17.47
C GLN A 254 -5.56 14.01 17.91
N LEU A 255 -4.35 13.65 17.50
CA LEU A 255 -3.11 14.30 17.94
C LEU A 255 -2.84 15.65 17.26
N PHE A 256 -3.24 15.81 15.98
CA PHE A 256 -2.93 17.03 15.22
C PHE A 256 -4.10 18.01 15.08
N LYS A 257 -5.32 17.62 15.51
CA LYS A 257 -6.45 18.54 15.58
C LYS A 257 -6.17 19.64 16.61
N MET A 258 -6.59 20.86 16.29
CA MET A 258 -6.57 21.96 17.22
C MET A 258 -7.54 21.67 18.39
N GLN A 259 -7.02 21.60 19.61
CA GLN A 259 -7.81 21.29 20.81
C GLN A 259 -8.65 22.50 21.26
N ASP A 260 -8.05 23.70 21.26
CA ASP A 260 -8.73 24.96 21.59
C ASP A 260 -9.18 25.71 20.33
N ASN A 261 -10.16 26.60 20.45
CA ASN A 261 -10.62 27.46 19.33
C ASN A 261 -9.55 28.43 18.78
N SER A 262 -8.45 28.67 19.50
CA SER A 262 -7.39 29.59 19.09
C SER A 262 -6.07 29.27 19.78
N ARG A 263 -4.96 29.39 19.05
CA ARG A 263 -3.57 29.31 19.56
C ARG A 263 -3.00 30.67 19.98
N LYS A 264 -3.77 31.75 19.81
CA LYS A 264 -3.39 33.14 20.13
C LYS A 264 -4.34 33.78 21.14
N ASN A 265 -3.80 34.75 21.88
CA ASN A 265 -4.51 35.70 22.72
C ASN A 265 -5.20 36.78 21.86
N LYS A 266 -6.07 37.59 22.47
CA LYS A 266 -6.79 38.68 21.76
C LYS A 266 -5.86 39.76 21.22
N ASP A 267 -4.70 39.95 21.85
CA ASP A 267 -3.65 40.89 21.44
C ASP A 267 -2.75 40.34 20.31
N GLY A 268 -3.00 39.11 19.85
CA GLY A 268 -2.20 38.45 18.81
C GLY A 268 -0.98 37.68 19.32
N THR A 269 -0.67 37.73 20.61
CA THR A 269 0.43 36.95 21.19
C THR A 269 0.09 35.47 21.31
N ILE A 270 1.11 34.62 21.42
CA ILE A 270 0.94 33.17 21.52
C ILE A 270 0.38 32.81 22.90
N LYS A 271 -0.60 31.89 22.95
CA LYS A 271 -1.08 31.35 24.23
C LYS A 271 0.01 30.50 24.90
N ASN A 272 0.18 30.70 26.20
CA ASN A 272 1.04 29.82 27.00
C ASN A 272 0.41 28.43 27.08
N TRP A 273 1.15 27.41 26.62
CA TRP A 273 0.74 26.02 26.75
C TRP A 273 1.14 25.46 28.12
N ARG A 274 0.26 24.64 28.69
CA ARG A 274 0.54 23.79 29.85
C ARG A 274 0.18 22.35 29.47
N PRO A 275 1.03 21.35 29.76
CA PRO A 275 0.74 19.96 29.42
C PRO A 275 -0.57 19.50 30.06
N GLN A 276 -1.48 18.97 29.25
CA GLN A 276 -2.73 18.34 29.67
C GLN A 276 -2.99 17.15 28.76
N LEU A 277 -3.32 15.99 29.32
CA LEU A 277 -3.65 14.82 28.49
C LEU A 277 -4.86 15.14 27.61
N ILE A 278 -4.77 14.78 26.33
CA ILE A 278 -5.93 14.82 25.43
C ILE A 278 -6.77 13.57 25.63
N ASP A 279 -8.08 13.68 25.45
CA ASP A 279 -8.97 12.51 25.40
C ASP A 279 -8.73 11.75 24.08
N LEU A 280 -8.20 10.52 24.19
CA LEU A 280 -7.91 9.61 23.07
C LEU A 280 -9.05 8.63 22.80
#